data_AF-A0A6A0HNG9-F1
#
_entry.id   AF-A0A6A0HNG9-F1
#
_cell.length_a   1.000
_cell.length_b   1.000
_cell.length_c   1.000
_cell.angle_alpha   90.00
_cell.angle_beta   90.00
_cell.angle_gamma   90.00
#
_symmetry.space_group_name_H-M   'P 1'
#
loop_
_entity.id
_entity.type
_entity.pdbx_description
1 polymer ?
#
loop_
_entity_poly.entity_id
_entity_poly.type
_entity_poly.pdbx_seq_one_letter_code
_entity_poly.pdbx_strand_id
1 'polypeptide(L)'
;MFQLIGGNPFAVVILFAVITAGVLIAAEQSSNRPRAREAGVEVGILPAGPLNAITDVAGVKVGHHTLGQGDSVRTGVTVIMPHSGNFFQEKVPAAIYCGNAFGKLAGSTQVEELGTLETPIALTNTLSVPVAMQALVKYTLSLPGNEGAMSVNAVVGETNDGWLNDIRGMHVQEEHVLQALRTATPGAVSEGNVGAGAGTQCLGFKGGIGTSSRKLPKDFGGYTIGVLVQSNFGGILTINGAPVGRELGKFYLSQRVAKPQDDGSCMIVVATDAPLSPRNLKRLAKRAVLGLARTGSFMANGSGDYVIAFSTAYRIPHQLPEARTQVVPELHNDAMSPLFLAVVEATEEAVYNSMFTATTVSGRDGHELEELPIEKTIKILEQYRVLNMKKRLSGIAEDH
;
A
#
# COMPACT_ATOMS: atom_id res chain seq x y z
N MET A 1 23.68 -42.10 52.41
CA MET A 1 22.77 -43.25 52.33
C MET A 1 21.34 -42.71 52.43
N PHE A 2 20.65 -42.58 51.27
CA PHE A 2 19.20 -42.37 51.05
C PHE A 2 18.46 -41.25 51.84
N GLN A 3 17.99 -40.12 51.27
CA GLN A 3 16.86 -39.92 50.32
C GLN A 3 15.64 -40.82 50.65
N LEU A 4 14.40 -40.36 50.83
CA LEU A 4 13.54 -39.57 49.92
C LEU A 4 12.35 -38.93 50.70
N ILE A 5 12.02 -37.65 50.47
CA ILE A 5 10.95 -37.09 49.59
C ILE A 5 9.50 -37.29 50.08
N GLY A 6 8.84 -36.15 50.31
CA GLY A 6 7.38 -36.00 50.43
C GLY A 6 6.96 -34.55 50.18
N GLY A 7 7.44 -33.95 49.09
CA GLY A 7 7.09 -32.60 48.66
C GLY A 7 5.94 -32.62 47.66
N ASN A 8 4.85 -31.91 47.98
CA ASN A 8 3.62 -31.82 47.22
C ASN A 8 3.84 -31.20 45.81
N PRO A 9 3.45 -31.85 44.70
CA PRO A 9 3.73 -31.37 43.35
C PRO A 9 2.81 -30.23 42.87
N PHE A 10 1.88 -29.75 43.70
CA PHE A 10 0.92 -28.71 43.28
C PHE A 10 1.38 -27.25 43.44
N ALA A 11 2.55 -27.00 44.06
CA ALA A 11 2.99 -25.63 44.35
C ALA A 11 3.91 -25.00 43.29
N VAL A 12 4.37 -25.76 42.28
CA VAL A 12 5.30 -25.26 41.23
C VAL A 12 4.57 -24.87 39.93
N VAL A 13 3.28 -25.20 39.80
CA VAL A 13 2.50 -24.91 38.58
C VAL A 13 1.87 -23.50 38.58
N ILE A 14 1.80 -22.82 39.72
CA ILE A 14 1.15 -21.49 39.82
C ILE A 14 2.14 -20.33 39.64
N LEU A 15 3.45 -20.56 39.77
CA LEU A 15 4.45 -19.50 39.60
C LEU A 15 4.89 -19.27 38.14
N PHE A 16 4.54 -20.18 37.22
CA PHE A 16 4.81 -20.01 35.78
C PHE A 16 3.63 -19.45 34.98
N ALA A 17 2.46 -19.27 35.60
CA ALA A 17 1.24 -18.80 34.94
C ALA A 17 1.01 -17.27 35.03
N VAL A 18 1.89 -16.52 35.72
CA VAL A 18 1.69 -15.08 35.98
C VAL A 18 2.65 -14.19 35.16
N ILE A 19 3.59 -14.76 34.40
CA ILE A 19 4.56 -13.99 33.59
C ILE A 19 4.18 -13.90 32.10
N THR A 20 3.15 -14.61 31.64
CA THR A 20 2.71 -14.64 30.23
C THR A 20 1.43 -13.85 29.94
N ALA A 21 1.06 -12.90 30.81
CA ALA A 21 -0.08 -11.99 30.58
C ALA A 21 0.35 -10.54 30.28
N GLY A 22 1.57 -10.36 29.78
CA GLY A 22 2.08 -9.09 29.27
C GLY A 22 2.01 -8.98 27.75
N VAL A 23 0.92 -9.46 27.12
CA VAL A 23 0.63 -9.06 25.74
C VAL A 23 0.09 -7.64 25.84
N LEU A 24 0.99 -6.67 25.70
CA LEU A 24 0.62 -5.30 25.33
C LEU A 24 -0.16 -5.41 24.03
N ILE A 25 -1.49 -5.36 24.15
CA ILE A 25 -2.37 -4.94 23.07
C ILE A 25 -1.92 -3.52 22.77
N ALA A 26 -1.06 -3.35 21.76
CA ALA A 26 -0.92 -2.06 21.11
C ALA A 26 -2.33 -1.72 20.60
N ALA A 27 -3.02 -0.83 21.30
CA ALA A 27 -4.27 -0.29 20.84
C ALA A 27 -4.03 0.23 19.42
N GLU A 28 -4.79 -0.27 18.45
CA GLU A 28 -5.00 0.45 17.21
C GLU A 28 -5.49 1.84 17.62
N GLN A 29 -4.60 2.84 17.56
CA GLN A 29 -5.03 4.23 17.62
C GLN A 29 -5.86 4.46 16.36
N SER A 30 -7.17 4.26 16.45
CA SER A 30 -8.12 4.80 15.48
C SER A 30 -7.97 6.32 15.55
N SER A 31 -7.17 6.87 14.64
CA SER A 31 -6.99 8.31 14.55
C SER A 31 -8.31 8.91 14.06
N ASN A 32 -8.86 9.88 14.80
CA ASN A 32 -10.07 10.62 14.42
C ASN A 32 -9.80 11.62 13.26
N ARG A 33 -8.73 11.41 12.49
CA ARG A 33 -8.33 12.30 11.41
C ARG A 33 -9.16 11.99 10.16
N PRO A 34 -9.66 13.01 9.45
CA PRO A 34 -10.45 12.80 8.25
C PRO A 34 -9.57 12.29 7.11
N ARG A 35 -10.18 11.52 6.20
CA ARG A 35 -9.60 11.30 4.85
C ARG A 35 -9.64 12.60 4.05
N ALA A 36 -8.89 12.67 2.95
CA ALA A 36 -8.78 13.89 2.15
C ALA A 36 -10.15 14.42 1.69
N ARG A 37 -11.03 13.55 1.17
CA ARG A 37 -12.39 13.92 0.74
C ARG A 37 -13.29 14.38 1.88
N GLU A 38 -13.17 13.78 3.07
CA GLU A 38 -13.93 14.18 4.25
C GLU A 38 -13.55 15.59 4.71
N ALA A 39 -12.31 16.01 4.42
CA ALA A 39 -11.84 17.37 4.62
C ALA A 39 -12.13 18.32 3.44
N GLY A 40 -12.91 17.90 2.45
CA GLY A 40 -13.28 18.69 1.27
C GLY A 40 -12.27 18.66 0.11
N VAL A 41 -11.22 17.84 0.19
CA VAL A 41 -10.25 17.67 -0.91
C VAL A 41 -10.78 16.63 -1.89
N GLU A 42 -11.44 17.10 -2.94
CA GLU A 42 -11.95 16.24 -4.02
C GLU A 42 -10.95 16.18 -5.17
N VAL A 43 -10.39 15.00 -5.42
CA VAL A 43 -9.43 14.78 -6.51
C VAL A 43 -10.15 14.38 -7.79
N GLY A 44 -9.89 15.14 -8.86
CA GLY A 44 -10.36 14.84 -10.21
C GLY A 44 -11.87 14.90 -10.38
N ILE A 45 -12.38 14.21 -11.40
CA ILE A 45 -13.79 14.28 -11.82
C ILE A 45 -14.55 12.96 -11.66
N LEU A 46 -13.85 11.84 -11.52
CA LEU A 46 -14.50 10.53 -11.47
C LEU A 46 -15.02 10.24 -10.04
N PRO A 47 -16.18 9.58 -9.91
CA PRO A 47 -16.67 9.18 -8.60
C PRO A 47 -15.80 8.06 -8.02
N ALA A 48 -15.60 8.09 -6.71
CA ALA A 48 -14.99 6.98 -5.98
C ALA A 48 -15.96 5.80 -5.87
N GLY A 49 -15.42 4.61 -5.63
CA GLY A 49 -16.22 3.48 -5.14
C GLY A 49 -16.74 3.74 -3.72
N PRO A 50 -17.64 2.89 -3.21
CA PRO A 50 -18.30 3.10 -1.92
C PRO A 50 -17.34 3.16 -0.73
N LEU A 51 -16.21 2.44 -0.78
CA LEU A 51 -15.20 2.46 0.27
C LEU A 51 -14.09 3.46 -0.01
N ASN A 52 -14.00 3.95 -1.26
CA ASN A 52 -12.88 4.73 -1.77
C ASN A 52 -11.55 4.04 -1.39
N ALA A 53 -11.43 2.76 -1.73
CA ALA A 53 -10.31 1.91 -1.36
C ALA A 53 -10.05 0.84 -2.43
N ILE A 54 -8.85 0.25 -2.44
CA ILE A 54 -8.47 -0.79 -3.39
C ILE A 54 -9.41 -2.01 -3.36
N THR A 55 -10.02 -2.25 -2.20
CA THR A 55 -11.01 -3.30 -1.91
C THR A 55 -12.39 -3.04 -2.55
N ASP A 56 -12.64 -1.88 -3.17
CA ASP A 56 -13.80 -1.69 -4.06
C ASP A 56 -13.71 -2.56 -5.33
N VAL A 57 -12.51 -3.07 -5.67
CA VAL A 57 -12.34 -4.11 -6.69
C VAL A 57 -12.74 -5.45 -6.09
N ALA A 58 -13.79 -6.06 -6.64
CA ALA A 58 -14.37 -7.28 -6.09
C ALA A 58 -13.33 -8.41 -5.92
N GLY A 59 -13.35 -9.05 -4.75
CA GLY A 59 -12.46 -10.14 -4.38
C GLY A 59 -11.15 -9.70 -3.71
N VAL A 60 -10.74 -8.43 -3.87
CA VAL A 60 -9.52 -7.91 -3.27
C VAL A 60 -9.67 -7.81 -1.75
N LYS A 61 -8.64 -8.25 -1.02
CA LYS A 61 -8.53 -8.09 0.43
C LYS A 61 -7.21 -7.44 0.81
N VAL A 62 -7.21 -6.69 1.90
CA VAL A 62 -6.00 -6.08 2.46
C VAL A 62 -5.87 -6.49 3.92
N GLY A 63 -4.65 -6.81 4.34
CA GLY A 63 -4.33 -7.11 5.73
C GLY A 63 -3.08 -6.38 6.16
N HIS A 64 -3.04 -6.00 7.44
CA HIS A 64 -1.90 -5.31 8.04
C HIS A 64 -1.41 -6.08 9.26
N HIS A 65 -0.10 -6.00 9.48
CA HIS A 65 0.51 -6.28 10.77
C HIS A 65 1.45 -5.13 11.11
N THR A 66 1.07 -4.31 12.10
CA THR A 66 1.81 -3.12 12.53
C THR A 66 2.69 -3.46 13.73
N LEU A 67 3.98 -3.16 13.65
CA LEU A 67 4.95 -3.39 14.72
C LEU A 67 5.39 -2.06 15.32
N GLY A 68 4.97 -1.83 16.55
CA GLY A 68 5.45 -0.77 17.42
C GLY A 68 6.02 -1.37 18.70
N GLN A 69 7.33 -1.28 18.90
CA GLN A 69 7.99 -1.76 20.11
C GLN A 69 9.02 -0.75 20.61
N GLY A 70 9.00 -0.48 21.91
CA GLY A 70 9.88 0.50 22.54
C GLY A 70 9.82 1.87 21.86
N ASP A 71 10.95 2.56 21.86
CA ASP A 71 11.13 3.86 21.21
C ASP A 71 11.57 3.77 19.74
N SER A 72 12.00 2.60 19.27
CA SER A 72 12.79 2.48 18.04
C SER A 72 12.22 1.56 16.96
N VAL A 73 11.27 0.66 17.27
CA VAL A 73 10.67 -0.21 16.25
C VAL A 73 9.37 0.41 15.74
N ARG A 74 9.35 0.80 14.46
CA ARG A 74 8.22 1.44 13.76
C ARG A 74 8.11 0.87 12.36
N THR A 75 7.63 -0.36 12.21
CA THR A 75 7.62 -1.07 10.92
C THR A 75 6.38 -1.96 10.82
N GLY A 76 6.25 -2.72 9.76
CA GLY A 76 5.25 -3.76 9.66
C GLY A 76 5.19 -4.39 8.28
N VAL A 77 4.07 -5.04 8.02
CA VAL A 77 3.76 -5.69 6.75
C VAL A 77 2.34 -5.32 6.35
N THR A 78 2.16 -5.03 5.07
CA THR A 78 0.85 -4.92 4.42
C THR A 78 0.77 -5.97 3.33
N VAL A 79 -0.31 -6.75 3.30
CA VAL A 79 -0.54 -7.74 2.26
C VAL A 79 -1.78 -7.41 1.45
N ILE A 80 -1.70 -7.65 0.14
CA ILE A 80 -2.80 -7.46 -0.80
C ILE A 80 -3.07 -8.80 -1.46
N MET A 81 -4.32 -9.27 -1.34
CA MET A 81 -4.79 -10.53 -1.88
C MET A 81 -5.73 -10.25 -3.05
N PRO A 82 -5.34 -10.55 -4.31
CA PRO A 82 -6.22 -10.39 -5.47
C PRO A 82 -7.56 -11.15 -5.41
N HIS A 83 -7.61 -12.26 -4.67
CA HIS A 83 -8.82 -13.07 -4.41
C HIS A 83 -8.62 -13.96 -3.17
N SER A 84 -9.57 -14.84 -2.86
CA SER A 84 -9.50 -15.74 -1.69
C SER A 84 -9.10 -17.19 -2.00
N GLY A 85 -9.06 -17.58 -3.27
CA GLY A 85 -8.59 -18.90 -3.72
C GLY A 85 -7.08 -19.10 -3.62
N ASN A 86 -6.60 -20.24 -4.12
CA ASN A 86 -5.17 -20.58 -4.17
C ASN A 86 -4.50 -19.89 -5.36
N PHE A 87 -3.77 -18.79 -5.12
CA PHE A 87 -3.12 -17.97 -6.14
C PHE A 87 -2.17 -18.73 -7.05
N PHE A 88 -1.51 -19.78 -6.53
CA PHE A 88 -0.57 -20.55 -7.32
C PHE A 88 -1.31 -21.33 -8.41
N GLN A 89 -2.49 -21.88 -8.06
CA GLN A 89 -3.38 -22.64 -8.94
C GLN A 89 -4.24 -21.75 -9.83
N GLU A 90 -4.67 -20.60 -9.31
CA GLU A 90 -5.59 -19.66 -9.96
C GLU A 90 -4.93 -18.29 -10.07
N LYS A 91 -3.94 -18.14 -10.96
CA LYS A 91 -3.18 -16.90 -11.09
C LYS A 91 -4.05 -15.75 -11.61
N VAL A 92 -3.62 -14.51 -11.39
CA VAL A 92 -4.24 -13.32 -12.00
C VAL A 92 -3.29 -12.65 -12.99
N PRO A 93 -3.79 -12.07 -14.09
CA PRO A 93 -2.97 -11.25 -14.99
C PRO A 93 -2.41 -10.04 -14.24
N ALA A 94 -1.13 -9.76 -14.47
CA ALA A 94 -0.42 -8.70 -13.79
C ALA A 94 0.71 -8.12 -14.62
N ALA A 95 1.17 -6.95 -14.23
CA ALA A 95 2.36 -6.31 -14.77
C ALA A 95 3.02 -5.40 -13.75
N ILE A 96 4.31 -5.16 -13.94
CA ILE A 96 5.09 -4.23 -13.13
C ILE A 96 5.61 -3.10 -14.01
N TYR A 97 5.55 -1.89 -13.48
CA TYR A 97 6.23 -0.74 -14.04
C TYR A 97 7.21 -0.18 -13.02
N CYS A 98 8.49 -0.10 -13.41
CA CYS A 98 9.52 0.58 -12.67
C CYS A 98 9.61 2.03 -13.16
N GLY A 99 9.33 2.98 -12.26
CA GLY A 99 9.51 4.38 -12.52
C GLY A 99 10.95 4.82 -12.21
N ASN A 100 11.40 4.62 -10.98
CA ASN A 100 12.80 4.82 -10.56
C ASN A 100 13.25 3.64 -9.70
N ALA A 101 14.44 3.09 -9.97
CA ALA A 101 14.81 1.75 -9.54
C ALA A 101 15.67 1.68 -8.27
N PHE A 102 15.65 2.71 -7.42
CA PHE A 102 16.40 2.71 -6.16
C PHE A 102 15.63 1.93 -5.06
N GLY A 103 15.30 0.67 -5.31
CA GLY A 103 14.53 -0.15 -4.38
C GLY A 103 14.62 -1.64 -4.66
N LYS A 104 13.91 -2.44 -3.87
CA LYS A 104 13.84 -3.90 -4.03
C LYS A 104 12.39 -4.29 -4.31
N LEU A 105 12.15 -4.82 -5.50
CA LEU A 105 10.88 -5.44 -5.85
C LEU A 105 11.14 -6.89 -6.26
N ALA A 106 11.03 -7.78 -5.29
CA ALA A 106 11.23 -9.20 -5.49
C ALA A 106 10.12 -9.79 -6.37
N GLY A 107 10.49 -10.80 -7.16
CA GLY A 107 9.60 -11.51 -8.07
C GLY A 107 9.23 -10.76 -9.35
N SER A 108 9.78 -9.55 -9.56
CA SER A 108 9.42 -8.68 -10.68
C SER A 108 9.77 -9.25 -12.05
N THR A 109 10.90 -9.95 -12.18
CA THR A 109 11.38 -10.49 -13.47
C THR A 109 10.46 -11.57 -14.03
N GLN A 110 9.93 -12.48 -13.19
CA GLN A 110 8.99 -13.49 -13.65
C GLN A 110 7.61 -12.89 -13.93
N VAL A 111 7.18 -11.85 -13.21
CA VAL A 111 5.95 -11.12 -13.57
C VAL A 111 6.12 -10.43 -14.93
N GLU A 112 7.29 -9.89 -15.24
CA GLU A 112 7.57 -9.31 -16.55
C GLU A 112 7.51 -10.36 -17.68
N GLU A 113 8.08 -11.54 -17.43
CA GLU A 113 8.14 -12.63 -18.41
C GLU A 113 6.77 -13.28 -18.63
N LEU A 114 6.06 -13.62 -17.55
CA LEU A 114 4.84 -14.43 -17.62
C LEU A 114 3.55 -13.62 -17.51
N GLY A 115 3.62 -12.38 -17.02
CA GLY A 115 2.45 -11.50 -16.89
C GLY A 115 1.44 -11.95 -15.85
N THR A 116 1.88 -12.63 -14.78
CA THR A 116 0.97 -13.19 -13.76
C THR A 116 1.47 -13.02 -12.33
N LEU A 117 0.55 -12.85 -11.38
CA LEU A 117 0.81 -13.07 -9.95
C LEU A 117 0.40 -14.49 -9.55
N GLU A 118 1.26 -15.17 -8.81
CA GLU A 118 1.02 -16.52 -8.27
C GLU A 118 1.09 -16.59 -6.74
N THR A 119 1.27 -15.44 -6.09
CA THR A 119 1.20 -15.25 -4.63
C THR A 119 0.38 -13.98 -4.33
N PRO A 120 -0.04 -13.77 -3.06
CA PRO A 120 -0.35 -12.43 -2.58
C PRO A 120 0.82 -11.47 -2.80
N ILE A 121 0.56 -10.16 -2.76
CA ILE A 121 1.60 -9.13 -2.72
C ILE A 121 1.87 -8.80 -1.26
N ALA A 122 3.14 -8.73 -0.85
CA ALA A 122 3.53 -8.17 0.44
C ALA A 122 4.31 -6.86 0.24
N LEU A 123 4.02 -5.87 1.07
CA LEU A 123 4.79 -4.64 1.19
C LEU A 123 5.38 -4.58 2.61
N THR A 124 6.62 -4.11 2.76
CA THR A 124 7.31 -4.01 4.06
C THR A 124 8.47 -2.99 3.99
N ASN A 125 9.41 -3.03 4.94
CA ASN A 125 10.62 -2.23 4.89
C ASN A 125 11.74 -2.87 4.04
N THR A 126 12.73 -2.06 3.70
CA THR A 126 13.89 -2.41 2.87
C THR A 126 14.58 -3.72 3.23
N LEU A 127 14.90 -3.92 4.51
CA LEU A 127 15.69 -5.08 4.95
C LEU A 127 14.82 -6.29 5.28
N SER A 128 13.49 -6.14 5.22
CA SER A 128 12.52 -7.21 5.50
C SER A 128 11.97 -7.87 4.24
N VAL A 129 12.42 -7.46 3.04
CA VAL A 129 12.06 -8.14 1.77
C VAL A 129 12.39 -9.64 1.81
N PRO A 130 13.58 -10.10 2.25
CA PRO A 130 13.89 -11.52 2.26
C PRO A 130 12.96 -12.36 3.15
N VAL A 131 12.66 -11.91 4.36
CA VAL A 131 11.78 -12.64 5.29
C VAL A 131 10.33 -12.66 4.80
N ALA A 132 9.86 -11.56 4.19
CA ALA A 132 8.54 -11.51 3.58
C ALA A 132 8.43 -12.46 2.37
N MET A 133 9.47 -12.54 1.53
CA MET A 133 9.52 -13.52 0.44
C MET A 133 9.43 -14.95 0.98
N GLN A 134 10.25 -15.28 1.98
CA GLN A 134 10.25 -16.59 2.62
C GLN A 134 8.86 -16.96 3.16
N ALA A 135 8.20 -16.03 3.85
CA ALA A 135 6.85 -16.24 4.38
C ALA A 135 5.81 -16.47 3.28
N LEU A 136 5.85 -15.69 2.18
CA LEU A 136 4.94 -15.88 1.04
C LEU A 136 5.18 -17.22 0.32
N VAL A 137 6.43 -17.63 0.16
CA VAL A 137 6.78 -18.95 -0.39
C VAL A 137 6.21 -20.05 0.48
N LYS A 138 6.48 -20.03 1.79
CA LYS A 138 5.95 -21.05 2.72
C LYS A 138 4.43 -21.07 2.77
N TYR A 139 3.79 -19.90 2.83
CA TYR A 139 2.33 -19.78 2.75
C TYR A 139 1.79 -20.49 1.51
N THR A 140 2.35 -20.17 0.34
CA THR A 140 1.93 -20.73 -0.94
C THR A 140 2.13 -22.25 -0.98
N LEU A 141 3.30 -22.74 -0.59
CA LEU A 141 3.59 -24.19 -0.57
C LEU A 141 2.69 -24.96 0.41
N SER A 142 2.20 -24.32 1.47
CA SER A 142 1.30 -24.95 2.45
C SER A 142 -0.14 -25.10 1.97
N LEU A 143 -0.55 -24.43 0.88
CA LEU A 143 -1.93 -24.49 0.42
C LEU A 143 -2.21 -25.84 -0.27
N PRO A 144 -3.38 -26.46 0.00
CA PRO A 144 -3.78 -27.68 -0.68
C PRO A 144 -3.75 -27.52 -2.21
N GLY A 145 -3.25 -28.54 -2.90
CA GLY A 145 -3.07 -28.55 -4.36
C GLY A 145 -1.69 -28.08 -4.83
N ASN A 146 -0.82 -27.62 -3.93
CA ASN A 146 0.54 -27.17 -4.25
C ASN A 146 1.63 -28.20 -3.88
N GLU A 147 1.27 -29.46 -3.63
CA GLU A 147 2.20 -30.51 -3.18
C GLU A 147 3.34 -30.78 -4.17
N GLY A 148 3.10 -30.53 -5.47
CA GLY A 148 4.09 -30.64 -6.54
C GLY A 148 4.83 -29.35 -6.89
N ALA A 149 4.59 -28.26 -6.18
CA ALA A 149 5.22 -26.97 -6.49
C ALA A 149 6.71 -26.98 -6.13
N MET A 150 7.56 -26.78 -7.13
CA MET A 150 9.03 -26.74 -6.99
C MET A 150 9.61 -25.33 -7.14
N SER A 151 8.79 -24.36 -7.53
CA SER A 151 9.15 -22.95 -7.69
C SER A 151 7.95 -22.09 -7.31
N VAL A 152 8.19 -21.00 -6.58
CA VAL A 152 7.18 -20.01 -6.20
C VAL A 152 7.79 -18.62 -6.33
N ASN A 153 7.18 -17.78 -7.16
CA ASN A 153 7.58 -16.40 -7.36
C ASN A 153 6.81 -15.46 -6.44
N ALA A 154 7.34 -15.27 -5.24
CA ALA A 154 6.81 -14.31 -4.28
C ALA A 154 7.05 -12.86 -4.73
N VAL A 155 5.98 -12.05 -4.71
CA VAL A 155 6.07 -10.61 -5.05
C VAL A 155 6.09 -9.78 -3.77
N VAL A 156 7.23 -9.13 -3.52
CA VAL A 156 7.45 -8.32 -2.32
C VAL A 156 8.08 -6.98 -2.69
N GLY A 157 7.40 -5.89 -2.33
CA GLY A 157 7.89 -4.52 -2.47
C GLY A 157 8.27 -3.88 -1.14
N GLU A 158 9.02 -2.79 -1.18
CA GLU A 158 9.47 -2.11 0.03
C GLU A 158 9.59 -0.60 -0.11
N THR A 159 9.62 0.05 1.05
CA THR A 159 10.21 1.38 1.20
C THR A 159 11.15 1.41 2.40
N ASN A 160 12.00 2.43 2.50
CA ASN A 160 12.95 2.56 3.61
C ASN A 160 12.37 3.36 4.79
N ASP A 161 12.09 2.70 5.91
CA ASP A 161 11.58 3.32 7.14
C ASP A 161 12.69 3.64 8.17
N GLY A 162 13.96 3.57 7.78
CA GLY A 162 15.13 3.63 8.66
C GLY A 162 15.33 4.96 9.40
N TRP A 163 14.56 6.01 9.06
CA TRP A 163 14.53 7.26 9.81
C TRP A 163 13.84 7.11 11.18
N LEU A 164 12.66 6.48 11.21
CA LEU A 164 11.90 6.22 12.44
C LEU A 164 12.16 4.82 13.03
N ASN A 165 12.50 3.86 12.17
CA ASN A 165 12.62 2.46 12.53
C ASN A 165 14.08 2.04 12.72
N ASP A 166 14.35 1.18 13.70
CA ASP A 166 15.56 0.37 13.74
C ASP A 166 15.53 -0.70 12.63
N ILE A 167 15.72 -0.24 11.41
CA ILE A 167 15.67 -1.10 10.22
C ILE A 167 16.77 -2.17 10.24
N ARG A 168 17.90 -1.89 10.91
CA ARG A 168 19.05 -2.79 11.01
C ARG A 168 18.80 -3.94 11.97
N GLY A 169 17.89 -3.78 12.94
CA GLY A 169 17.46 -4.85 13.81
C GLY A 169 16.59 -5.92 13.13
N MET A 170 16.11 -5.67 11.90
CA MET A 170 15.35 -6.64 11.08
C MET A 170 14.20 -7.30 11.85
N HIS A 171 13.39 -6.47 12.53
CA HIS A 171 12.36 -6.91 13.48
C HIS A 171 11.14 -7.61 12.87
N VAL A 172 10.96 -7.56 11.54
CA VAL A 172 9.89 -8.30 10.87
C VAL A 172 10.26 -9.79 10.82
N GLN A 173 9.31 -10.65 11.19
CA GLN A 173 9.43 -12.10 11.20
C GLN A 173 8.36 -12.70 10.27
N GLU A 174 8.49 -13.99 9.95
CA GLU A 174 7.55 -14.67 9.06
C GLU A 174 6.12 -14.64 9.61
N GLU A 175 5.98 -14.78 10.92
CA GLU A 175 4.71 -14.79 11.64
C GLU A 175 3.93 -13.50 11.45
N HIS A 176 4.62 -12.35 11.34
CA HIS A 176 4.01 -11.05 11.10
C HIS A 176 3.37 -11.00 9.71
N VAL A 177 4.03 -11.55 8.69
CA VAL A 177 3.51 -11.65 7.31
C VAL A 177 2.33 -12.60 7.26
N LEU A 178 2.46 -13.77 7.90
CA LEU A 178 1.39 -14.77 7.97
C LEU A 178 0.17 -14.25 8.73
N GLN A 179 0.38 -13.43 9.77
CA GLN A 179 -0.72 -12.79 10.49
C GLN A 179 -1.44 -11.77 9.61
N ALA A 180 -0.71 -10.92 8.88
CA ALA A 180 -1.31 -10.00 7.92
C ALA A 180 -2.14 -10.75 6.85
N LEU A 181 -1.66 -11.91 6.37
CA LEU A 181 -2.41 -12.76 5.44
C LEU A 181 -3.70 -13.31 6.06
N ARG A 182 -3.66 -13.77 7.31
CA ARG A 182 -4.85 -14.30 8.00
C ARG A 182 -5.90 -13.24 8.30
N THR A 183 -5.49 -12.01 8.59
CA THR A 183 -6.40 -10.91 8.92
C THR A 183 -6.82 -10.10 7.69
N ALA A 184 -6.36 -10.46 6.49
CA ALA A 184 -6.73 -9.78 5.26
C ALA A 184 -8.24 -9.90 5.01
N THR A 185 -8.91 -8.75 4.91
CA THR A 185 -10.37 -8.67 4.77
C THR A 185 -10.78 -7.78 3.59
N PRO A 186 -11.97 -7.99 3.02
CA PRO A 186 -12.59 -7.01 2.15
C PRO A 186 -13.14 -5.84 3.01
N GLY A 187 -13.63 -4.78 2.37
CA GLY A 187 -14.22 -3.64 3.10
C GLY A 187 -13.22 -2.51 3.32
N ALA A 188 -13.49 -1.66 4.31
CA ALA A 188 -12.65 -0.50 4.61
C ALA A 188 -11.22 -0.92 4.95
N VAL A 189 -10.25 -0.11 4.52
CA VAL A 189 -8.82 -0.37 4.71
C VAL A 189 -8.26 0.69 5.66
N SER A 190 -7.56 0.27 6.70
CA SER A 190 -6.87 1.19 7.61
C SER A 190 -5.72 1.91 6.88
N GLU A 191 -5.56 3.21 7.13
CA GLU A 191 -4.58 4.08 6.47
C GLU A 191 -3.66 4.77 7.49
N GLY A 192 -2.63 5.45 7.00
CA GLY A 192 -1.64 6.15 7.81
C GLY A 192 -0.60 5.19 8.41
N ASN A 193 -0.47 5.22 9.73
CA ASN A 193 0.64 4.59 10.47
C ASN A 193 0.45 3.08 10.71
N VAL A 194 0.00 2.34 9.70
CA VAL A 194 -0.33 0.92 9.82
C VAL A 194 0.51 0.05 8.88
N GLY A 195 0.67 -1.22 9.23
CA GLY A 195 1.38 -2.22 8.43
C GLY A 195 2.74 -1.71 7.98
N ALA A 196 3.02 -1.85 6.69
CA ALA A 196 4.27 -1.39 6.09
C ALA A 196 4.46 0.14 6.09
N GLY A 197 3.39 0.92 6.33
CA GLY A 197 3.44 2.37 6.41
C GLY A 197 3.88 2.93 7.77
N ALA A 198 4.00 2.08 8.80
CA ALA A 198 4.20 2.49 10.20
C ALA A 198 5.33 3.52 10.39
N GLY A 199 6.53 3.25 9.85
CA GLY A 199 7.71 4.13 9.97
C GLY A 199 8.00 5.02 8.77
N THR A 200 7.08 5.11 7.81
CA THR A 200 7.31 5.83 6.54
C THR A 200 7.06 7.35 6.63
N GLN A 201 7.66 8.10 5.71
CA GLN A 201 7.57 9.56 5.60
C GLN A 201 7.13 10.02 4.22
N CYS A 202 6.34 11.08 4.09
CA CYS A 202 5.92 11.58 2.79
C CYS A 202 5.97 13.10 2.74
N LEU A 203 6.68 13.64 1.75
CA LEU A 203 6.70 15.07 1.41
C LEU A 203 7.03 15.99 2.60
N GLY A 204 7.90 15.54 3.51
CA GLY A 204 8.33 16.27 4.70
C GLY A 204 7.44 16.11 5.94
N PHE A 205 6.46 15.22 5.88
CA PHE A 205 5.56 14.85 6.98
C PHE A 205 5.54 13.34 7.18
N LYS A 206 4.79 12.87 8.18
CA LYS A 206 4.49 11.44 8.32
C LYS A 206 3.73 10.94 7.07
N GLY A 207 4.22 9.84 6.50
CA GLY A 207 3.57 9.11 5.42
C GLY A 207 2.85 7.87 5.95
N GLY A 208 2.50 6.94 5.07
CA GLY A 208 1.87 5.71 5.51
C GLY A 208 1.32 4.85 4.39
N ILE A 209 0.36 4.01 4.78
CA ILE A 209 -0.55 3.37 3.83
C ILE A 209 -1.63 4.38 3.45
N GLY A 210 -1.96 4.45 2.16
CA GLY A 210 -3.13 5.18 1.69
C GLY A 210 -3.79 4.43 0.56
N THR A 211 -5.09 4.62 0.39
CA THR A 211 -5.85 3.96 -0.66
C THR A 211 -6.94 4.87 -1.22
N SER A 212 -7.35 4.60 -2.46
CA SER A 212 -8.46 5.26 -3.11
C SER A 212 -8.98 4.38 -4.24
N SER A 213 -10.17 4.69 -4.76
CA SER A 213 -10.71 4.03 -5.94
C SER A 213 -11.45 5.00 -6.85
N ARG A 214 -11.70 4.57 -8.08
CA ARG A 214 -12.61 5.23 -9.04
C ARG A 214 -13.51 4.19 -9.68
N LYS A 215 -14.78 4.55 -9.84
CA LYS A 215 -15.77 3.75 -10.57
C LYS A 215 -16.08 4.45 -11.89
N LEU A 216 -15.85 3.75 -12.99
CA LEU A 216 -16.22 4.27 -14.30
C LEU A 216 -17.74 4.21 -14.50
N PRO A 217 -18.33 5.16 -15.25
CA PRO A 217 -19.71 5.04 -15.71
C PRO A 217 -19.94 3.77 -16.54
N LYS A 218 -21.20 3.30 -16.59
CA LYS A 218 -21.58 2.07 -17.33
C LYS A 218 -21.22 2.15 -18.82
N ASP A 219 -21.35 3.33 -19.42
CA ASP A 219 -21.03 3.55 -20.84
C ASP A 219 -19.53 3.36 -21.15
N PHE A 220 -18.67 3.41 -20.12
CA PHE A 220 -17.23 3.12 -20.21
C PHE A 220 -16.88 1.75 -19.60
N GLY A 221 -17.85 0.83 -19.55
CA GLY A 221 -17.68 -0.54 -19.07
C GLY A 221 -17.94 -0.74 -17.58
N GLY A 222 -18.18 0.33 -16.82
CA GLY A 222 -18.54 0.22 -15.40
C GLY A 222 -17.42 -0.34 -14.50
N TYR A 223 -16.17 -0.36 -14.97
CA TYR A 223 -15.05 -0.96 -14.24
C TYR A 223 -14.63 -0.12 -13.02
N THR A 224 -14.08 -0.80 -12.01
CA THR A 224 -13.45 -0.19 -10.86
C THR A 224 -11.92 -0.17 -11.05
N ILE A 225 -11.28 0.95 -10.72
CA ILE A 225 -9.85 1.04 -10.43
C ILE A 225 -9.68 1.24 -8.94
N GLY A 226 -8.90 0.39 -8.28
CA GLY A 226 -8.48 0.54 -6.90
C GLY A 226 -6.97 0.78 -6.82
N VAL A 227 -6.52 1.66 -5.92
CA VAL A 227 -5.10 1.95 -5.70
C VAL A 227 -4.79 1.89 -4.21
N LEU A 228 -3.68 1.25 -3.85
CA LEU A 228 -3.06 1.32 -2.52
C LEU A 228 -1.61 1.76 -2.66
N VAL A 229 -1.17 2.66 -1.80
CA VAL A 229 0.20 3.17 -1.77
C VAL A 229 0.84 2.90 -0.41
N GLN A 230 2.14 2.62 -0.41
CA GLN A 230 3.03 2.83 0.74
C GLN A 230 3.88 4.05 0.41
N SER A 231 3.51 5.20 0.95
CA SER A 231 4.10 6.49 0.61
C SER A 231 5.32 6.77 1.49
N ASN A 232 6.52 6.76 0.90
CA ASN A 232 7.76 7.03 1.61
C ASN A 232 8.69 8.01 0.88
N PHE A 233 8.19 9.03 0.17
CA PHE A 233 8.99 9.82 -0.79
C PHE A 233 9.08 11.31 -0.44
N GLY A 234 10.16 11.97 -0.87
CA GLY A 234 10.35 13.42 -0.77
C GLY A 234 9.71 14.21 -1.92
N GLY A 235 9.78 15.54 -1.88
CA GLY A 235 9.21 16.39 -2.94
C GLY A 235 8.66 17.71 -2.44
N ILE A 236 7.70 18.26 -3.18
CA ILE A 236 7.04 19.53 -2.87
C ILE A 236 5.53 19.32 -2.87
N LEU A 237 4.95 19.14 -1.68
CA LEU A 237 3.53 18.81 -1.54
C LEU A 237 2.65 19.77 -2.31
N THR A 238 1.89 19.22 -3.25
CA THR A 238 0.87 19.91 -4.04
C THR A 238 -0.45 19.19 -3.83
N ILE A 239 -1.51 19.94 -3.52
CA ILE A 239 -2.88 19.40 -3.37
C ILE A 239 -3.80 20.11 -4.34
N ASN A 240 -4.35 19.39 -5.32
CA ASN A 240 -5.21 19.97 -6.37
C ASN A 240 -4.59 21.22 -7.04
N GLY A 241 -3.25 21.23 -7.20
CA GLY A 241 -2.50 22.36 -7.75
C GLY A 241 -2.12 23.47 -6.75
N ALA A 242 -2.66 23.47 -5.53
CA ALA A 242 -2.25 24.44 -4.51
C ALA A 242 -0.85 24.10 -3.93
N PRO A 243 0.04 25.09 -3.74
CA PRO A 243 1.44 24.87 -3.37
C PRO A 243 1.62 24.66 -1.86
N VAL A 244 0.93 23.68 -1.28
CA VAL A 244 0.85 23.45 0.17
C VAL A 244 2.22 23.31 0.83
N GLY A 245 3.15 22.55 0.26
CA GLY A 245 4.49 22.36 0.81
C GLY A 245 5.27 23.67 0.90
N ARG A 246 5.10 24.58 -0.07
CA ARG A 246 5.68 25.92 -0.06
C ARG A 246 5.10 26.77 1.06
N GLU A 247 3.78 26.81 1.18
CA GLU A 247 3.09 27.62 2.21
C GLU A 247 3.37 27.12 3.63
N LEU A 248 3.58 25.81 3.80
CA LEU A 248 3.98 25.21 5.08
C LEU A 248 5.50 25.26 5.34
N GLY A 249 6.31 25.73 4.39
CA GLY A 249 7.77 25.79 4.50
C GLY A 249 8.47 24.42 4.49
N LYS A 250 7.77 23.34 4.16
CA LYS A 250 8.30 21.96 4.07
C LYS A 250 8.35 21.51 2.62
N PHE A 251 9.53 21.56 2.01
CA PHE A 251 9.75 21.15 0.63
C PHE A 251 11.21 20.77 0.40
N TYR A 252 11.47 19.99 -0.66
CA TYR A 252 12.82 19.62 -1.06
C TYR A 252 13.74 20.85 -1.16
N LEU A 253 14.92 20.80 -0.51
CA LEU A 253 15.89 21.90 -0.40
C LEU A 253 15.43 23.14 0.42
N SER A 254 14.37 23.07 1.22
CA SER A 254 14.01 24.19 2.12
C SER A 254 14.97 24.34 3.31
N GLN A 255 15.67 23.26 3.71
CA GLN A 255 16.57 23.23 4.88
C GLN A 255 18.05 23.03 4.52
N ARG A 256 18.56 23.78 3.52
CA ARG A 256 19.85 23.60 2.80
C ARG A 256 21.16 23.35 3.59
N VAL A 257 21.18 23.21 4.92
CA VAL A 257 22.42 23.07 5.71
C VAL A 257 22.38 21.96 6.79
N ALA A 258 21.24 21.37 7.15
CA ALA A 258 21.21 20.56 8.39
C ALA A 258 21.17 19.02 8.25
N LYS A 259 20.46 18.42 7.28
CA LYS A 259 20.38 16.95 7.17
C LYS A 259 20.12 16.49 5.72
N PRO A 260 20.72 15.37 5.26
CA PRO A 260 20.26 14.69 4.06
C PRO A 260 18.78 14.34 4.24
N GLN A 261 17.94 14.82 3.33
CA GLN A 261 16.58 14.35 3.22
C GLN A 261 16.68 12.97 2.55
N ASP A 262 16.17 11.92 3.19
CA ASP A 262 16.13 10.61 2.54
C ASP A 262 15.22 10.73 1.31
N ASP A 263 15.76 10.41 0.14
CA ASP A 263 15.10 10.61 -1.16
C ASP A 263 13.84 9.73 -1.28
N GLY A 264 13.77 8.66 -0.49
CA GLY A 264 12.55 7.93 -0.17
C GLY A 264 12.24 6.74 -1.09
N SER A 265 10.96 6.36 -1.23
CA SER A 265 10.43 5.35 -2.16
C SER A 265 8.89 5.45 -2.20
N CYS A 266 8.24 4.92 -3.23
CA CYS A 266 6.81 4.67 -3.19
C CYS A 266 6.45 3.34 -3.87
N MET A 267 5.79 2.46 -3.12
CA MET A 267 5.15 1.28 -3.69
C MET A 267 3.69 1.59 -3.98
N ILE A 268 3.28 1.38 -5.24
CA ILE A 268 1.90 1.58 -5.69
C ILE A 268 1.36 0.24 -6.17
N VAL A 269 0.20 -0.16 -5.66
CA VAL A 269 -0.53 -1.35 -6.10
C VAL A 269 -1.83 -0.90 -6.75
N VAL A 270 -2.07 -1.33 -7.98
CA VAL A 270 -3.27 -1.01 -8.78
C VAL A 270 -4.05 -2.29 -9.02
N ALA A 271 -5.32 -2.29 -8.65
CA ALA A 271 -6.26 -3.37 -8.93
C ALA A 271 -7.36 -2.89 -9.89
N THR A 272 -7.86 -3.77 -10.74
CA THR A 272 -9.06 -3.50 -11.55
C THR A 272 -9.87 -4.76 -11.83
N ASP A 273 -11.17 -4.62 -12.01
CA ASP A 273 -12.05 -5.67 -12.55
C ASP A 273 -12.16 -5.61 -14.08
N ALA A 274 -11.45 -4.71 -14.76
CA ALA A 274 -11.40 -4.64 -16.21
C ALA A 274 -10.61 -5.82 -16.81
N PRO A 275 -11.10 -6.45 -17.90
CA PRO A 275 -10.43 -7.58 -18.54
C PRO A 275 -9.20 -7.10 -19.33
N LEU A 276 -8.05 -7.02 -18.66
CA LEU A 276 -6.81 -6.46 -19.23
C LEU A 276 -5.72 -7.53 -19.34
N SER A 277 -5.08 -7.56 -20.51
CA SER A 277 -3.84 -8.31 -20.70
C SER A 277 -2.68 -7.71 -19.89
N PRO A 278 -1.60 -8.47 -19.62
CA PRO A 278 -0.39 -7.96 -18.95
C PRO A 278 0.18 -6.70 -19.63
N ARG A 279 0.16 -6.65 -20.97
CA ARG A 279 0.58 -5.47 -21.74
C ARG A 279 -0.26 -4.24 -21.39
N ASN A 280 -1.58 -4.37 -21.33
CA ASN A 280 -2.47 -3.26 -21.01
C ASN A 280 -2.42 -2.89 -19.52
N LEU A 281 -2.19 -3.85 -18.62
CA LEU A 281 -1.89 -3.60 -17.20
C LEU A 281 -0.60 -2.80 -17.04
N LYS A 282 0.45 -3.09 -17.82
CA LYS A 282 1.69 -2.30 -17.80
C LYS A 282 1.46 -0.87 -18.27
N ARG A 283 0.59 -0.66 -19.26
CA ARG A 283 0.18 0.70 -19.71
C ARG A 283 -0.59 1.44 -18.62
N LEU A 284 -1.48 0.75 -17.90
CA LEU A 284 -2.21 1.29 -16.76
C LEU A 284 -1.25 1.67 -15.62
N ALA A 285 -0.32 0.77 -15.27
CA ALA A 285 0.69 0.99 -14.23
C ALA A 285 1.53 2.25 -14.48
N LYS A 286 1.93 2.51 -15.74
CA LYS A 286 2.64 3.74 -16.13
C LYS A 286 1.89 5.04 -15.77
N ARG A 287 0.56 5.00 -15.70
CA ARG A 287 -0.25 6.19 -15.41
C ARG A 287 -0.33 6.50 -13.92
N ALA A 288 -0.16 5.51 -13.05
CA ALA A 288 -0.10 5.75 -11.61
C ALA A 288 1.02 6.74 -11.25
N VAL A 289 2.17 6.67 -11.92
CA VAL A 289 3.29 7.61 -11.74
C VAL A 289 2.91 9.06 -12.07
N LEU A 290 1.96 9.29 -12.98
CA LEU A 290 1.46 10.63 -13.25
C LEU A 290 0.62 11.17 -12.07
N GLY A 291 -0.14 10.30 -11.40
CA GLY A 291 -0.85 10.64 -10.16
C GLY A 291 0.13 10.96 -9.02
N LEU A 292 1.18 10.16 -8.88
CA LEU A 292 2.27 10.42 -7.93
C LEU A 292 2.93 11.79 -8.19
N ALA A 293 3.23 12.11 -9.44
CA ALA A 293 3.82 13.39 -9.82
C ALA A 293 2.93 14.60 -9.47
N ARG A 294 1.60 14.48 -9.59
CA ARG A 294 0.65 15.56 -9.23
C ARG A 294 0.67 15.92 -7.73
N THR A 295 1.14 15.01 -6.88
CA THR A 295 1.30 15.28 -5.45
C THR A 295 2.60 16.01 -5.12
N GLY A 296 3.53 16.11 -6.07
CA GLY A 296 4.81 16.79 -5.89
C GLY A 296 6.05 15.90 -5.95
N SER A 297 5.90 14.60 -6.26
CA SER A 297 7.05 13.73 -6.51
C SER A 297 7.73 14.10 -7.82
N PHE A 298 9.05 14.08 -7.80
CA PHE A 298 9.89 14.11 -8.99
C PHE A 298 10.76 12.85 -9.11
N MET A 299 10.50 11.84 -8.25
CA MET A 299 11.21 10.56 -8.21
C MET A 299 12.72 10.76 -8.07
N ALA A 300 13.12 11.30 -6.91
CA ALA A 300 14.50 11.64 -6.60
C ALA A 300 15.46 10.45 -6.80
N ASN A 301 16.76 10.72 -6.93
CA ASN A 301 17.76 9.70 -7.24
C ASN A 301 17.69 8.49 -6.30
N GLY A 302 17.61 8.71 -4.99
CA GLY A 302 17.48 7.64 -4.00
C GLY A 302 16.07 7.07 -3.83
N SER A 303 15.11 7.38 -4.72
CA SER A 303 13.71 6.96 -4.62
C SER A 303 13.41 5.63 -5.32
N GLY A 304 12.94 4.61 -4.60
CA GLY A 304 12.42 3.37 -5.21
C GLY A 304 10.93 3.50 -5.56
N ASP A 305 10.60 3.82 -6.81
CA ASP A 305 9.22 4.06 -7.25
C ASP A 305 8.73 2.98 -8.22
N TYR A 306 7.84 2.12 -7.73
CA TYR A 306 7.33 0.96 -8.48
C TYR A 306 5.81 0.88 -8.44
N VAL A 307 5.25 0.33 -9.52
CA VAL A 307 3.82 0.07 -9.66
C VAL A 307 3.59 -1.40 -9.98
N ILE A 308 2.78 -2.08 -9.16
CA ILE A 308 2.29 -3.44 -9.41
C ILE A 308 0.83 -3.31 -9.82
N ALA A 309 0.47 -3.70 -11.04
CA ALA A 309 -0.91 -3.66 -11.52
C ALA A 309 -1.43 -5.07 -11.81
N PHE A 310 -2.64 -5.40 -11.35
CA PHE A 310 -3.30 -6.67 -11.64
C PHE A 310 -4.78 -6.50 -11.97
N SER A 311 -5.34 -7.46 -12.70
CA SER A 311 -6.77 -7.53 -12.96
C SER A 311 -7.41 -8.75 -12.30
N THR A 312 -8.60 -8.59 -11.72
CA THR A 312 -9.40 -9.67 -11.14
C THR A 312 -10.40 -10.28 -12.12
N ALA A 313 -10.45 -9.79 -13.37
CA ALA A 313 -11.47 -10.14 -14.36
C ALA A 313 -11.48 -11.61 -14.79
N TYR A 314 -10.33 -12.27 -14.76
CA TYR A 314 -10.19 -13.70 -15.10
C TYR A 314 -9.07 -14.35 -14.29
N ARG A 315 -8.99 -15.68 -14.37
CA ARG A 315 -7.94 -16.50 -13.76
C ARG A 315 -7.12 -17.21 -14.84
N ILE A 316 -5.84 -17.43 -14.55
CA ILE A 316 -4.92 -18.19 -15.39
C ILE A 316 -4.56 -19.46 -14.61
N PRO A 317 -5.04 -20.64 -15.04
CA PRO A 317 -4.81 -21.87 -14.32
C PRO A 317 -3.33 -22.25 -14.32
N HIS A 318 -2.84 -22.83 -13.23
CA HIS A 318 -1.49 -23.40 -13.18
C HIS A 318 -1.36 -24.63 -14.06
N GLN A 319 -2.36 -25.51 -14.00
CA GLN A 319 -2.38 -26.73 -14.79
C GLN A 319 -2.64 -26.40 -16.25
N LEU A 320 -1.83 -26.99 -17.13
CA LEU A 320 -2.00 -26.86 -18.57
C LEU A 320 -3.37 -27.43 -18.96
N PRO A 321 -4.30 -26.62 -19.49
CA PRO A 321 -5.56 -27.14 -19.99
C PRO A 321 -5.33 -28.07 -21.19
N GLU A 322 -6.21 -29.05 -21.40
CA GLU A 322 -6.12 -29.99 -22.53
C GLU A 322 -6.04 -29.27 -23.88
N ALA A 323 -6.83 -28.20 -24.04
CA ALA A 323 -6.84 -27.35 -25.23
C ALA A 323 -5.53 -26.57 -25.46
N ARG A 324 -4.61 -26.54 -24.48
CA ARG A 324 -3.34 -25.79 -24.47
C ARG A 324 -3.43 -24.31 -24.78
N THR A 325 -4.65 -23.78 -24.77
CA THR A 325 -4.99 -22.41 -25.13
C THR A 325 -6.07 -21.92 -24.16
N GLN A 326 -6.12 -20.62 -23.94
CA GLN A 326 -7.14 -19.99 -23.13
C GLN A 326 -7.69 -18.78 -23.90
N VAL A 327 -9.02 -18.71 -24.00
CA VAL A 327 -9.71 -17.53 -24.51
C VAL A 327 -10.10 -16.67 -23.33
N VAL A 328 -9.66 -15.41 -23.33
CA VAL A 328 -10.03 -14.42 -22.31
C VAL A 328 -10.59 -13.18 -23.00
N PRO A 329 -11.58 -12.51 -22.41
CA PRO A 329 -11.96 -11.19 -22.87
C PRO A 329 -10.77 -10.24 -22.70
N GLU A 330 -10.56 -9.34 -23.66
CA GLU A 330 -9.60 -8.24 -23.55
C GLU A 330 -10.27 -6.93 -23.92
N LEU A 331 -10.11 -5.91 -23.07
CA LEU A 331 -10.59 -4.57 -23.33
C LEU A 331 -9.84 -3.96 -24.52
N HIS A 332 -10.59 -3.44 -25.48
CA HIS A 332 -10.03 -2.80 -26.67
C HIS A 332 -9.16 -1.59 -26.28
N ASN A 333 -8.09 -1.34 -27.04
CA ASN A 333 -7.13 -0.28 -26.73
C ASN A 333 -7.77 1.12 -26.66
N ASP A 334 -8.76 1.39 -27.51
CA ASP A 334 -9.45 2.68 -27.56
C ASP A 334 -10.32 2.94 -26.31
N ALA A 335 -10.70 1.88 -25.58
CA ALA A 335 -11.45 1.99 -24.34
C ALA A 335 -10.55 2.16 -23.09
N MET A 336 -9.22 2.26 -23.24
CA MET A 336 -8.30 2.35 -22.10
C MET A 336 -8.21 3.74 -21.46
N SER A 337 -8.52 4.82 -22.20
CA SER A 337 -8.32 6.19 -21.72
C SER A 337 -9.08 6.52 -20.43
N PRO A 338 -10.35 6.11 -20.24
CA PRO A 338 -11.04 6.28 -18.96
C PRO A 338 -10.34 5.58 -17.80
N LEU A 339 -9.80 4.36 -17.99
CA LEU A 339 -9.05 3.64 -16.96
C LEU A 339 -7.74 4.36 -16.62
N PHE A 340 -7.09 4.95 -17.63
CA PHE A 340 -5.89 5.76 -17.43
C PHE A 340 -6.16 7.01 -16.59
N LEU A 341 -7.27 7.71 -16.83
CA LEU A 341 -7.68 8.83 -15.97
C LEU A 341 -7.98 8.34 -14.55
N ALA A 342 -8.75 7.27 -14.42
CA ALA A 342 -9.15 6.68 -13.14
C ALA A 342 -7.95 6.32 -12.25
N VAL A 343 -6.90 5.71 -12.81
CA VAL A 343 -5.71 5.38 -12.02
C VAL A 343 -4.90 6.62 -11.63
N VAL A 344 -4.83 7.66 -12.48
CA VAL A 344 -4.16 8.92 -12.12
C VAL A 344 -4.83 9.55 -10.91
N GLU A 345 -6.15 9.70 -10.95
CA GLU A 345 -6.91 10.31 -9.86
C GLU A 345 -6.89 9.47 -8.59
N ALA A 346 -7.02 8.13 -8.71
CA ALA A 346 -6.96 7.24 -7.56
C ALA A 346 -5.56 7.22 -6.91
N THR A 347 -4.48 7.27 -7.69
CA THR A 347 -3.12 7.35 -7.12
C THR A 347 -2.87 8.67 -6.42
N GLU A 348 -3.24 9.80 -7.04
CA GLU A 348 -3.12 11.14 -6.44
C GLU A 348 -3.85 11.20 -5.08
N GLU A 349 -5.10 10.71 -5.04
CA GLU A 349 -5.88 10.71 -3.81
C GLU A 349 -5.39 9.71 -2.76
N ALA A 350 -4.90 8.52 -3.16
CA ALA A 350 -4.34 7.56 -2.21
C ALA A 350 -3.14 8.12 -1.44
N VAL A 351 -2.29 8.91 -2.11
CA VAL A 351 -1.18 9.63 -1.44
C VAL A 351 -1.71 10.69 -0.48
N TYR A 352 -2.74 11.45 -0.85
CA TYR A 352 -3.34 12.41 0.09
C TYR A 352 -3.93 11.69 1.31
N ASN A 353 -4.65 10.59 1.11
CA ASN A 353 -5.23 9.83 2.22
C ASN A 353 -4.17 9.26 3.16
N SER A 354 -3.01 8.82 2.66
CA SER A 354 -1.92 8.35 3.54
C SER A 354 -1.42 9.47 4.46
N MET A 355 -1.28 10.69 3.94
CA MET A 355 -0.80 11.85 4.72
C MET A 355 -1.87 12.43 5.66
N PHE A 356 -3.13 12.46 5.23
CA PHE A 356 -4.23 13.00 6.03
C PHE A 356 -4.52 12.12 7.24
N THR A 357 -4.46 10.81 7.08
CA THR A 357 -4.78 9.85 8.17
C THR A 357 -3.60 9.56 9.09
N ALA A 358 -2.36 9.77 8.63
CA ALA A 358 -1.15 9.61 9.43
C ALA A 358 -1.08 10.59 10.62
N THR A 359 -0.62 10.08 11.77
CA THR A 359 -0.38 10.85 13.00
C THR A 359 1.11 11.05 13.27
N THR A 360 1.48 12.01 14.13
CA THR A 360 2.88 12.19 14.54
C THR A 360 3.45 10.91 15.17
N VAL A 361 4.68 10.55 14.80
CA VAL A 361 5.38 9.38 15.36
C VAL A 361 6.79 9.77 15.78
N SER A 362 7.13 9.43 17.02
CA SER A 362 8.52 9.38 17.50
C SER A 362 9.09 7.96 17.29
N GLY A 363 10.34 7.90 16.85
CA GLY A 363 11.07 6.69 16.52
C GLY A 363 12.49 6.70 17.09
N ARG A 364 13.33 5.84 16.52
CA ARG A 364 14.72 5.63 16.95
C ARG A 364 15.51 6.93 17.08
N ASP A 365 16.50 6.94 17.96
CA ASP A 365 17.41 8.07 18.18
C ASP A 365 16.68 9.39 18.54
N GLY A 366 15.44 9.30 19.04
CA GLY A 366 14.58 10.46 19.32
C GLY A 366 14.09 11.20 18.07
N HIS A 367 14.20 10.59 16.89
CA HIS A 367 13.65 11.17 15.66
C HIS A 367 12.13 11.26 15.73
N GLU A 368 11.58 12.29 15.10
CA GLU A 368 10.14 12.51 15.02
C GLU A 368 9.75 12.90 13.59
N LEU A 369 8.59 12.42 13.17
CA LEU A 369 7.92 12.88 11.97
C LEU A 369 6.52 13.37 12.33
N GLU A 370 6.30 14.65 12.11
CA GLU A 370 5.02 15.30 12.35
C GLU A 370 3.97 14.91 11.32
N GLU A 371 2.74 14.74 11.76
CA GLU A 371 1.57 14.68 10.88
C GLU A 371 1.39 15.95 10.04
N LEU A 372 0.66 15.83 8.93
CA LEU A 372 0.22 16.98 8.15
C LEU A 372 -0.69 17.87 9.03
N PRO A 373 -0.42 19.18 9.20
CA PRO A 373 -1.29 20.06 9.97
C PRO A 373 -2.56 20.36 9.16
N ILE A 374 -3.60 19.52 9.33
CA ILE A 374 -4.82 19.56 8.51
C ILE A 374 -5.47 20.94 8.55
N GLU A 375 -5.65 21.55 9.72
CA GLU A 375 -6.28 22.86 9.82
C GLU A 375 -5.56 23.95 9.02
N LYS A 376 -4.22 23.98 9.08
CA LYS A 376 -3.41 24.93 8.29
C LYS A 376 -3.49 24.60 6.82
N THR A 377 -3.47 23.31 6.48
CA THR A 377 -3.61 22.82 5.11
C THR A 377 -4.94 23.28 4.51
N ILE A 378 -6.06 23.06 5.20
CA ILE A 378 -7.39 23.49 4.76
C ILE A 378 -7.45 25.00 4.54
N LYS A 379 -6.90 25.82 5.45
CA LYS A 379 -6.82 27.28 5.25
C LYS A 379 -6.05 27.67 3.98
N ILE A 380 -4.96 26.96 3.67
CA ILE A 380 -4.22 27.17 2.41
C ILE A 380 -5.11 26.80 1.22
N LEU A 381 -5.78 25.64 1.25
CA LEU A 381 -6.63 25.18 0.15
C LEU A 381 -7.85 26.10 -0.08
N GLU A 382 -8.40 26.69 0.98
CA GLU A 382 -9.44 27.73 0.90
C GLU A 382 -8.93 28.99 0.18
N GLN A 383 -7.74 29.48 0.54
CA GLN A 383 -7.14 30.65 -0.09
C GLN A 383 -6.88 30.45 -1.58
N TYR A 384 -6.44 29.25 -1.97
CA TYR A 384 -6.23 28.88 -3.36
C TYR A 384 -7.50 28.39 -4.08
N ARG A 385 -8.64 28.28 -3.38
CA ARG A 385 -9.96 27.87 -3.90
C ARG A 385 -9.97 26.48 -4.56
N VAL A 386 -9.33 25.51 -3.92
CA VAL A 386 -9.20 24.13 -4.44
C VAL A 386 -9.92 23.06 -3.60
N LEU A 387 -10.83 23.49 -2.72
CA LEU A 387 -11.74 22.61 -1.96
C LEU A 387 -13.11 22.48 -2.62
N ASN A 388 -13.77 21.34 -2.41
CA ASN A 388 -15.13 21.05 -2.87
C ASN A 388 -15.31 21.29 -4.38
N MET A 389 -14.30 20.90 -5.16
CA MET A 389 -14.14 21.21 -6.59
C MET A 389 -15.22 20.60 -7.50
N LYS A 390 -16.07 19.68 -7.00
CA LYS A 390 -17.26 19.26 -7.75
C LYS A 390 -18.30 20.36 -7.91
N LYS A 391 -18.30 21.37 -7.02
CA LYS A 391 -19.18 22.53 -7.18
C LYS A 391 -18.66 23.39 -8.32
N ARG A 392 -19.47 23.54 -9.38
CA ARG A 392 -19.17 24.49 -10.46
C ARG A 392 -19.12 25.91 -9.92
N LEU A 393 -18.35 26.77 -10.58
CA LEU A 393 -18.32 28.20 -10.26
C LEU A 393 -19.71 28.80 -10.49
N SER A 394 -20.11 29.71 -9.59
CA SER A 394 -21.38 30.43 -9.69
C SER A 394 -21.51 31.13 -11.05
N GLY A 395 -22.62 30.91 -11.75
CA GLY A 395 -22.91 31.52 -13.06
C GLY A 395 -22.50 30.67 -14.28
N ILE A 396 -21.87 29.50 -14.08
CA ILE A 396 -21.68 28.51 -15.16
C ILE A 396 -22.89 27.58 -15.18
N ALA A 397 -23.70 27.67 -16.23
CA ALA A 397 -24.89 26.85 -16.40
C ALA A 397 -24.58 25.34 -16.47
N GLU A 398 -25.53 24.52 -16.02
CA GLU A 398 -25.54 23.07 -16.25
C GLU A 398 -26.06 22.80 -17.67
N ASP A 399 -25.22 23.07 -18.68
CA ASP A 399 -25.53 22.54 -20.01
C ASP A 399 -25.12 21.07 -20.05
N HIS A 400 -26.15 20.23 -19.89
CA HIS A 400 -26.32 18.80 -20.20
C HIS A 400 -25.42 17.75 -19.51
#